data_AF-A0A3C1ZJV0-F1
#
_entry.id   AF-A0A3C1ZJV0-F1
#
_cell.length_a   1.000
_cell.length_b   1.000
_cell.length_c   1.000
_cell.angle_alpha   90.00
_cell.angle_beta   90.00
_cell.angle_gamma   90.00
#
_symmetry.space_group_name_H-M   'P 1'
#
loop_
_entity.id
_entity.type
_entity.pdbx_description
1 polymer ?
#
loop_
_entity_poly.entity_id
_entity_poly.type
_entity_poly.pdbx_seq_one_letter_code
_entity_poly.pdbx_strand_id
1 'polypeptide(L)'
;MKHMKKLALFCSILLTLVMGSCDALFSNKFQELGLGQVDSAALATANSETLFAQSGINSGTISQSFIDAALKDDTTKAAVVAELSTAAGDTDPKVAQTAQALLIEIKLQDTGAKQVVNNMGGLLDLFMGEDKPDPKTNEGMNAIVDTLVPPDLSDGDLAKVLNDLKDLANNEIKDFGTNLSGNGLQNDNIDTAGIAQTAVLATIVATLAPADPSVSIGEALVAAMNDSPENFGTYVTVPLGGLDSLTTDADLTAIFNAAGLNELITKLSS
;
A
#
# COMPACT_ATOMS: atom_id res chain seq x y z
N MET A 1 8.58 -2.62 27.98
CA MET A 1 8.87 -1.19 27.65
C MET A 1 9.40 -0.94 26.23
N LYS A 2 10.34 -1.72 25.67
CA LYS A 2 10.82 -1.50 24.28
C LYS A 2 9.73 -1.73 23.21
N HIS A 3 8.87 -2.73 23.40
CA HIS A 3 7.78 -3.05 22.45
C HIS A 3 6.67 -2.00 22.43
N MET A 4 6.32 -1.42 23.59
CA MET A 4 5.31 -0.33 23.70
C MET A 4 5.72 0.97 22.99
N LYS A 5 7.03 1.25 22.87
CA LYS A 5 7.53 2.43 22.12
C LYS A 5 7.40 2.24 20.61
N LYS A 6 7.58 0.99 20.13
CA LYS A 6 7.50 0.65 18.70
C LYS A 6 6.06 0.57 18.20
N LEU A 7 5.15 0.10 19.05
CA LEU A 7 3.71 0.07 18.79
C LEU A 7 3.09 1.49 18.76
N ALA A 8 3.50 2.35 19.69
CA ALA A 8 3.14 3.75 19.67
C ALA A 8 3.68 4.47 18.43
N LEU A 9 4.91 4.15 18.00
CA LEU A 9 5.50 4.68 16.77
C LEU A 9 4.70 4.24 15.54
N PHE A 10 4.35 2.94 15.43
CA PHE A 10 3.50 2.39 14.36
C PHE A 10 2.17 3.13 14.21
N CYS A 11 1.45 3.33 15.33
CA CYS A 11 0.16 4.04 15.31
C CYS A 11 0.33 5.54 15.06
N SER A 12 1.43 6.14 15.51
CA SER A 12 1.74 7.55 15.24
C SER A 12 2.03 7.79 13.75
N ILE A 13 2.78 6.88 13.11
CA ILE A 13 3.05 6.91 11.66
C ILE A 13 1.73 6.83 10.88
N LEU A 14 0.91 5.82 11.18
CA LEU A 14 -0.41 5.65 10.56
C LEU A 14 -1.26 6.91 10.73
N LEU A 15 -1.33 7.49 11.93
CA LEU A 15 -2.10 8.71 12.20
C LEU A 15 -1.59 9.93 11.41
N THR A 16 -0.28 10.14 11.33
CA THR A 16 0.30 11.29 10.64
C THR A 16 0.15 11.24 9.12
N LEU A 17 0.10 10.04 8.53
CA LEU A 17 -0.11 9.89 7.08
C LEU A 17 -1.52 10.26 6.69
N VAL A 18 -2.49 9.79 7.46
CA VAL A 18 -3.85 9.95 7.05
C VAL A 18 -4.21 11.46 7.16
N MET A 19 -3.64 12.19 8.13
CA MET A 19 -3.74 13.67 8.22
C MET A 19 -3.08 14.41 7.04
N GLY A 20 -2.07 13.82 6.40
CA GLY A 20 -1.43 14.36 5.19
C GLY A 20 -2.16 14.04 3.88
N SER A 21 -3.14 13.13 3.92
CA SER A 21 -3.86 12.63 2.73
C SER A 21 -5.24 13.25 2.50
N CYS A 22 -5.61 14.28 3.25
CA CYS A 22 -6.92 14.93 3.17
C CYS A 22 -7.24 15.56 1.79
N ASP A 23 -6.28 15.67 0.87
CA ASP A 23 -6.51 16.11 -0.52
C ASP A 23 -6.73 14.94 -1.50
N ALA A 24 -6.44 13.70 -1.10
CA ALA A 24 -6.55 12.50 -1.95
C ALA A 24 -7.81 11.64 -1.68
N LEU A 25 -8.60 12.00 -0.66
CA LEU A 25 -9.73 11.18 -0.17
C LEU A 25 -11.08 11.49 -0.86
N PHE A 26 -11.07 11.92 -2.13
CA PHE A 26 -12.30 12.05 -2.91
C PHE A 26 -12.17 11.30 -4.24
N SER A 27 -12.70 10.07 -4.27
CA SER A 27 -12.90 9.33 -5.52
C SER A 27 -14.38 9.28 -5.92
N ASN A 28 -14.55 9.26 -7.24
CA ASN A 28 -15.68 9.68 -8.05
C ASN A 28 -16.90 8.75 -8.03
N LYS A 29 -18.10 9.34 -7.86
CA LYS A 29 -19.43 8.68 -8.01
C LYS A 29 -19.86 8.42 -9.48
N PHE A 30 -18.96 8.35 -10.45
CA PHE A 30 -19.34 8.23 -11.87
C PHE A 30 -19.25 6.81 -12.46
N GLN A 31 -18.81 5.80 -11.70
CA GLN A 31 -18.62 4.42 -12.19
C GLN A 31 -19.89 3.54 -12.21
N GLU A 32 -21.01 3.96 -11.62
CA GLU A 32 -22.25 3.15 -11.55
C GLU A 32 -23.00 2.97 -12.88
N LEU A 33 -22.55 3.57 -13.99
CA LEU A 33 -23.31 3.59 -15.26
C LEU A 33 -22.80 2.65 -16.36
N GLY A 34 -21.72 1.89 -16.15
CA GLY A 34 -21.39 0.72 -17.00
C GLY A 34 -21.18 0.98 -18.50
N LEU A 35 -20.86 2.20 -18.93
CA LEU A 35 -20.62 2.55 -20.34
C LEU A 35 -19.11 2.67 -20.60
N GLY A 36 -18.53 1.68 -21.29
CA GLY A 36 -17.11 1.69 -21.72
C GLY A 36 -16.27 0.47 -21.28
N GLN A 37 -16.85 -0.74 -21.27
CA GLN A 37 -16.13 -1.95 -20.84
C GLN A 37 -14.82 -2.15 -21.63
N VAL A 38 -13.73 -2.30 -20.90
CA VAL A 38 -12.41 -2.65 -21.44
C VAL A 38 -12.41 -4.15 -21.78
N ASP A 39 -11.99 -4.50 -22.99
CA ASP A 39 -11.93 -5.90 -23.43
C ASP A 39 -10.65 -6.58 -22.92
N SER A 40 -10.81 -7.58 -22.05
CA SER A 40 -9.69 -8.34 -21.49
C SER A 40 -8.85 -9.04 -22.57
N ALA A 41 -9.48 -9.51 -23.65
CA ALA A 41 -8.75 -10.16 -24.75
C ALA A 41 -7.84 -9.17 -25.50
N ALA A 42 -8.26 -7.91 -25.59
CA ALA A 42 -7.44 -6.85 -26.15
C ALA A 42 -6.26 -6.51 -25.24
N LEU A 43 -6.47 -6.49 -23.91
CA LEU A 43 -5.40 -6.23 -22.93
C LEU A 43 -4.28 -7.26 -22.98
N ALA A 44 -4.59 -8.55 -23.19
CA ALA A 44 -3.59 -9.62 -23.21
C ALA A 44 -2.54 -9.50 -24.33
N THR A 45 -2.75 -8.61 -25.31
CA THR A 45 -1.82 -8.36 -26.43
C THR A 45 -1.45 -6.89 -26.58
N ALA A 46 -1.92 -6.04 -25.67
CA ALA A 46 -1.70 -4.61 -25.70
C ALA A 46 -0.25 -4.27 -25.28
N ASN A 47 0.33 -3.26 -25.93
CA ASN A 47 1.58 -2.67 -25.49
C ASN A 47 1.34 -1.68 -24.34
N SER A 48 2.41 -1.27 -23.66
CA SER A 48 2.37 -0.33 -22.53
C SER A 48 1.62 0.97 -22.84
N GLU A 49 1.82 1.58 -24.01
CA GLU A 49 1.10 2.80 -24.43
C GLU A 49 -0.43 2.58 -24.45
N THR A 50 -0.88 1.44 -24.99
CA THR A 50 -2.29 1.08 -25.02
C THR A 50 -2.81 0.80 -23.61
N LEU A 51 -2.03 0.10 -22.77
CA LEU A 51 -2.39 -0.16 -21.37
C LEU A 51 -2.51 1.14 -20.57
N PHE A 52 -1.64 2.13 -20.80
CA PHE A 52 -1.72 3.44 -20.14
C PHE A 52 -2.95 4.24 -20.58
N ALA A 53 -3.29 4.17 -21.87
CA ALA A 53 -4.47 4.84 -22.39
C ALA A 53 -5.77 4.21 -21.85
N GLN A 54 -5.85 2.87 -21.84
CA GLN A 54 -7.05 2.15 -21.40
C GLN A 54 -7.21 2.12 -19.89
N SER A 55 -6.11 2.21 -19.13
CA SER A 55 -6.21 2.29 -17.67
C SER A 55 -6.80 3.61 -17.18
N GLY A 56 -6.64 4.69 -17.95
CA GLY A 56 -7.07 6.03 -17.54
C GLY A 56 -6.05 6.75 -16.64
N ILE A 57 -4.89 6.15 -16.36
CA ILE A 57 -3.86 6.77 -15.49
C ILE A 57 -3.40 8.13 -16.01
N ASN A 58 -3.32 8.33 -17.33
CA ASN A 58 -2.97 9.62 -17.93
C ASN A 58 -4.10 10.66 -17.92
N SER A 59 -5.28 10.27 -17.44
CA SER A 59 -6.45 11.14 -17.26
C SER A 59 -6.77 11.40 -15.78
N GLY A 60 -5.87 11.01 -14.86
CA GLY A 60 -5.93 11.33 -13.44
C GLY A 60 -6.60 10.28 -12.55
N THR A 61 -7.18 9.20 -13.09
CA THR A 61 -7.73 8.11 -12.26
C THR A 61 -7.68 6.78 -13.01
N ILE A 62 -7.16 5.75 -12.37
CA ILE A 62 -7.19 4.39 -12.90
C ILE A 62 -8.62 3.85 -12.84
N SER A 63 -9.14 3.35 -13.96
CA SER A 63 -10.52 2.87 -14.05
C SER A 63 -10.66 1.46 -13.48
N GLN A 64 -11.72 1.23 -12.69
CA GLN A 64 -12.00 -0.10 -12.15
C GLN A 64 -12.29 -1.10 -13.26
N SER A 65 -12.94 -0.67 -14.34
CA SER A 65 -13.21 -1.54 -15.51
C SER A 65 -11.94 -2.05 -16.19
N PHE A 66 -10.86 -1.26 -16.20
CA PHE A 66 -9.56 -1.73 -16.69
C PHE A 66 -8.99 -2.77 -15.74
N ILE A 67 -9.02 -2.51 -14.43
CA ILE A 67 -8.50 -3.43 -13.41
C ILE A 67 -9.26 -4.76 -13.46
N ASP A 68 -10.58 -4.73 -13.50
CA ASP A 68 -11.42 -5.92 -13.61
C ASP A 68 -11.14 -6.71 -14.90
N ALA A 69 -10.89 -6.01 -16.02
CA ALA A 69 -10.53 -6.65 -17.28
C ALA A 69 -9.13 -7.26 -17.24
N ALA A 70 -8.16 -6.59 -16.63
CA ALA A 70 -6.78 -7.06 -16.47
C ALA A 70 -6.70 -8.29 -15.55
N LEU A 71 -7.56 -8.37 -14.53
CA LEU A 71 -7.61 -9.45 -13.55
C LEU A 71 -8.63 -10.55 -13.88
N LYS A 72 -9.29 -10.47 -15.04
CA LYS A 72 -10.38 -11.37 -15.42
C LYS A 72 -9.97 -12.85 -15.42
N ASP A 73 -8.75 -13.13 -15.87
CA ASP A 73 -8.18 -14.48 -15.94
C ASP A 73 -6.65 -14.44 -15.83
N ASP A 74 -6.05 -15.56 -15.43
CA ASP A 74 -4.61 -15.66 -15.18
C ASP A 74 -3.75 -15.40 -16.42
N THR A 75 -4.27 -15.69 -17.63
CA THR A 75 -3.51 -15.46 -18.88
C THR A 75 -3.44 -13.98 -19.18
N THR A 76 -4.58 -13.29 -19.12
CA THR A 76 -4.65 -11.83 -19.30
C THR A 76 -3.82 -11.12 -18.23
N LYS A 77 -3.96 -11.52 -16.96
CA LYS A 77 -3.18 -10.96 -15.86
C LYS A 77 -1.68 -11.11 -16.09
N ALA A 78 -1.21 -12.31 -16.41
CA ALA A 78 0.20 -12.57 -16.63
C ALA A 78 0.76 -11.74 -17.80
N ALA A 79 0.00 -11.59 -18.90
CA ALA A 79 0.41 -10.80 -20.04
C ALA A 79 0.50 -9.29 -19.71
N VAL A 80 -0.51 -8.74 -19.05
CA VAL A 80 -0.53 -7.33 -18.63
C VAL A 80 0.60 -7.04 -17.65
N VAL A 81 0.79 -7.90 -16.64
CA VAL A 81 1.88 -7.74 -15.66
C VAL A 81 3.25 -7.83 -16.34
N ALA A 82 3.44 -8.74 -17.30
CA ALA A 82 4.71 -8.88 -18.02
C ALA A 82 5.04 -7.65 -18.88
N GLU A 83 4.06 -7.12 -19.61
CA GLU A 83 4.24 -5.90 -20.41
C GLU A 83 4.55 -4.70 -19.52
N LEU A 84 3.79 -4.50 -18.44
CA LEU A 84 4.03 -3.41 -17.50
C LEU A 84 5.37 -3.57 -16.77
N SER A 85 5.79 -4.79 -16.43
CA SER A 85 7.11 -5.03 -15.83
C SER A 85 8.25 -4.68 -16.81
N THR A 86 8.04 -4.91 -18.10
CA THR A 86 9.00 -4.51 -19.14
C THR A 86 9.06 -2.99 -19.25
N ALA A 87 7.90 -2.32 -19.29
CA ALA A 87 7.82 -0.86 -19.33
C ALA A 87 8.33 -0.18 -18.05
N ALA A 88 8.21 -0.82 -16.89
CA ALA A 88 8.78 -0.35 -15.62
C ALA A 88 10.32 -0.25 -15.66
N GLY A 89 10.98 -1.01 -16.54
CA GLY A 89 12.41 -0.94 -16.81
C GLY A 89 12.80 -0.02 -17.98
N ASP A 90 11.86 0.77 -18.52
CA ASP A 90 12.15 1.69 -19.62
C ASP A 90 13.11 2.81 -19.19
N THR A 91 13.90 3.29 -20.13
CA THR A 91 14.80 4.43 -19.94
C THR A 91 14.09 5.78 -19.87
N ASP A 92 12.87 5.89 -20.42
CA ASP A 92 12.01 7.05 -20.22
C ASP A 92 11.38 6.97 -18.83
N PRO A 93 11.74 7.87 -17.90
CA PRO A 93 11.24 7.80 -16.52
C PRO A 93 9.72 7.98 -16.46
N LYS A 94 9.10 8.67 -17.41
CA LYS A 94 7.64 8.82 -17.45
C LYS A 94 6.97 7.47 -17.73
N VAL A 95 7.50 6.70 -18.68
CA VAL A 95 7.00 5.35 -19.00
C VAL A 95 7.20 4.43 -17.81
N ALA A 96 8.40 4.43 -17.23
CA ALA A 96 8.76 3.58 -16.10
C ALA A 96 7.88 3.85 -14.87
N GLN A 97 7.72 5.12 -14.48
CA GLN A 97 6.88 5.52 -13.33
C GLN A 97 5.41 5.19 -13.57
N THR A 98 4.89 5.41 -14.78
CA THR A 98 3.49 5.13 -15.13
C THR A 98 3.21 3.62 -15.07
N ALA A 99 4.14 2.81 -15.57
CA ALA A 99 4.02 1.35 -15.49
C ALA A 99 4.06 0.83 -14.06
N GLN A 100 4.95 1.36 -13.22
CA GLN A 100 5.05 0.99 -11.80
C GLN A 100 3.80 1.37 -11.02
N ALA A 101 3.26 2.57 -11.23
CA ALA A 101 2.01 2.99 -10.60
C ALA A 101 0.85 2.04 -10.96
N LEU A 102 0.76 1.59 -12.22
CA LEU A 102 -0.24 0.60 -12.64
C LEU A 102 0.00 -0.78 -12.04
N LEU A 103 1.26 -1.23 -11.96
CA LEU A 103 1.60 -2.51 -11.32
C LEU A 103 1.19 -2.52 -9.84
N ILE A 104 1.45 -1.42 -9.12
CA ILE A 104 1.02 -1.25 -7.73
C ILE A 104 -0.49 -1.40 -7.63
N GLU A 105 -1.27 -0.68 -8.46
CA GLU A 105 -2.73 -0.73 -8.40
C GLU A 105 -3.29 -2.13 -8.73
N ILE A 106 -2.77 -2.77 -9.79
CA ILE A 106 -3.18 -4.12 -10.19
C ILE A 106 -2.88 -5.12 -9.06
N LYS A 107 -1.68 -5.07 -8.46
CA LYS A 107 -1.32 -5.97 -7.37
C LYS A 107 -2.15 -5.71 -6.12
N LEU A 108 -2.41 -4.46 -5.76
CA LEU A 108 -3.28 -4.13 -4.63
C LEU A 108 -4.68 -4.71 -4.82
N GLN A 109 -5.22 -4.66 -6.03
CA GLN A 109 -6.53 -5.24 -6.32
C GLN A 109 -6.49 -6.78 -6.34
N ASP A 110 -5.52 -7.41 -7.02
CA ASP A 110 -5.39 -8.87 -7.13
C ASP A 110 -5.25 -9.54 -5.77
N THR A 111 -4.61 -8.85 -4.83
CA THR A 111 -4.31 -9.37 -3.50
C THR A 111 -5.39 -9.04 -2.47
N GLY A 112 -6.30 -8.12 -2.77
CA GLY A 112 -7.28 -7.58 -1.82
C GLY A 112 -6.72 -6.53 -0.86
N ALA A 113 -5.40 -6.26 -0.91
CA ALA A 113 -4.73 -5.26 -0.09
C ALA A 113 -5.27 -3.83 -0.32
N LYS A 114 -5.88 -3.57 -1.48
CA LYS A 114 -6.50 -2.26 -1.80
C LYS A 114 -7.52 -1.85 -0.74
N GLN A 115 -8.33 -2.77 -0.24
CA GLN A 115 -9.32 -2.44 0.79
C GLN A 115 -8.66 -2.07 2.11
N VAL A 116 -7.61 -2.79 2.52
CA VAL A 116 -6.85 -2.48 3.74
C VAL A 116 -6.18 -1.11 3.64
N VAL A 117 -5.64 -0.76 2.46
CA VAL A 117 -5.07 0.57 2.21
C VAL A 117 -6.16 1.65 2.24
N ASN A 118 -7.30 1.43 1.58
CA ASN A 118 -8.41 2.40 1.58
C ASN A 118 -8.97 2.65 2.99
N ASN A 119 -8.96 1.61 3.83
CA ASN A 119 -9.39 1.69 5.22
C ASN A 119 -8.45 2.52 6.11
N MET A 120 -7.26 2.91 5.64
CA MET A 120 -6.40 3.85 6.35
C MET A 120 -7.11 5.18 6.61
N GLY A 121 -8.03 5.61 5.74
CA GLY A 121 -8.90 6.77 5.97
C GLY A 121 -9.67 6.69 7.29
N GLY A 122 -10.21 5.52 7.62
CA GLY A 122 -10.94 5.27 8.87
C GLY A 122 -10.09 5.41 10.13
N LEU A 123 -8.77 5.22 10.01
CA LEU A 123 -7.86 5.44 11.15
C LEU A 123 -7.80 6.92 11.54
N LEU A 124 -7.97 7.88 10.62
CA LEU A 124 -8.12 9.28 11.04
C LEU A 124 -9.29 9.45 11.95
N ASP A 125 -10.46 8.99 11.49
CA ASP A 125 -11.71 9.21 12.21
C ASP A 125 -11.60 8.59 13.60
N LEU A 126 -11.00 7.41 13.67
CA LEU A 126 -10.72 6.70 14.92
C LEU A 126 -9.80 7.50 15.88
N PHE A 127 -8.71 8.08 15.37
CA PHE A 127 -7.74 8.82 16.19
C PHE A 127 -8.08 10.31 16.39
N MET A 128 -9.01 10.85 15.61
CA MET A 128 -9.56 12.20 15.74
C MET A 128 -10.81 12.24 16.63
N GLY A 129 -11.42 11.08 16.92
CA GLY A 129 -12.53 10.95 17.85
C GLY A 129 -12.19 11.35 19.30
N GLU A 130 -13.23 11.58 20.10
CA GLU A 130 -13.07 11.89 21.53
C GLU A 130 -12.52 10.69 22.31
N ASP A 131 -12.94 9.48 21.95
CA ASP A 131 -12.50 8.20 22.53
C ASP A 131 -11.37 7.58 21.70
N LYS A 132 -10.22 8.24 21.70
CA LYS A 132 -9.04 7.76 20.97
C LYS A 132 -8.61 6.40 21.53
N PRO A 133 -8.50 5.36 20.69
CA PRO A 133 -8.01 4.08 21.17
C PRO A 133 -6.57 4.24 21.68
N ASP A 134 -6.28 3.69 22.86
CA ASP A 134 -4.90 3.54 23.30
C ASP A 134 -4.34 2.29 22.61
N PRO A 135 -3.43 2.42 21.63
CA PRO A 135 -2.86 1.27 20.94
C PRO A 135 -2.06 0.34 21.86
N LYS A 136 -1.86 0.70 23.12
CA LYS A 136 -1.21 -0.14 24.14
C LYS A 136 -2.19 -1.06 24.88
N THR A 137 -3.50 -0.90 24.71
CA THR A 137 -4.51 -1.76 25.32
C THR A 137 -5.09 -2.74 24.29
N ASN A 138 -5.63 -3.87 24.78
CA ASN A 138 -6.36 -4.83 23.95
C ASN A 138 -7.50 -4.17 23.17
N GLU A 139 -8.28 -3.34 23.86
CA GLU A 139 -9.41 -2.63 23.25
C GLU A 139 -8.97 -1.64 22.17
N GLY A 140 -7.89 -0.89 22.40
CA GLY A 140 -7.41 0.07 21.41
C GLY A 140 -6.72 -0.57 20.21
N MET A 141 -6.02 -1.69 20.40
CA MET A 141 -5.47 -2.47 19.29
C MET A 141 -6.58 -3.08 18.43
N ASN A 142 -7.59 -3.69 19.06
CA ASN A 142 -8.72 -4.28 18.35
C ASN A 142 -9.47 -3.21 17.54
N ALA A 143 -9.67 -2.01 18.08
CA ALA A 143 -10.29 -0.91 17.34
C ALA A 143 -9.50 -0.50 16.08
N ILE A 144 -8.16 -0.48 16.15
CA ILE A 144 -7.30 -0.17 15.00
C ILE A 144 -7.36 -1.29 13.95
N VAL A 145 -7.34 -2.54 14.40
CA VAL A 145 -7.46 -3.73 13.55
C VAL A 145 -8.81 -3.77 12.85
N ASP A 146 -9.91 -3.63 13.60
CA ASP A 146 -11.28 -3.63 13.09
C ASP A 146 -11.51 -2.49 12.07
N THR A 147 -10.77 -1.39 12.21
CA THR A 147 -10.82 -0.27 11.26
C THR A 147 -10.07 -0.59 9.97
N LEU A 148 -8.94 -1.27 10.04
CA LEU A 148 -8.10 -1.58 8.87
C LEU A 148 -8.54 -2.83 8.11
N VAL A 149 -8.94 -3.87 8.81
CA VAL A 149 -9.24 -5.18 8.26
C VAL A 149 -10.71 -5.26 7.85
N PRO A 150 -11.02 -5.55 6.58
CA PRO A 150 -12.40 -5.81 6.17
C PRO A 150 -13.00 -6.97 6.98
N PRO A 151 -14.24 -6.84 7.49
CA PRO A 151 -14.85 -7.83 8.39
C PRO A 151 -15.11 -9.19 7.73
N ASP A 152 -15.12 -9.24 6.40
CA ASP A 152 -15.38 -10.45 5.63
C ASP A 152 -14.09 -11.21 5.23
N LEU A 153 -12.90 -10.70 5.59
CA LEU A 153 -11.65 -11.41 5.34
C LEU A 153 -11.45 -12.53 6.35
N SER A 154 -11.18 -13.74 5.87
CA SER A 154 -10.72 -14.81 6.75
C SER A 154 -9.29 -14.55 7.25
N ASP A 155 -8.92 -15.13 8.39
CA ASP A 155 -7.56 -15.10 8.92
C ASP A 155 -6.50 -15.50 7.86
N GLY A 156 -6.80 -16.52 7.05
CA GLY A 156 -5.91 -16.99 5.99
C GLY A 156 -5.78 -15.98 4.84
N ASP A 157 -6.88 -15.34 4.45
CA ASP A 157 -6.88 -14.29 3.42
C ASP A 157 -6.15 -13.04 3.91
N LEU A 158 -6.28 -12.70 5.19
CA LEU A 158 -5.60 -11.56 5.80
C LEU A 158 -4.09 -11.80 5.89
N ALA A 159 -3.69 -13.01 6.30
CA ALA A 159 -2.28 -13.41 6.28
C ALA A 159 -1.69 -13.30 4.87
N LYS A 160 -2.46 -13.71 3.85
CA LYS A 160 -2.06 -13.54 2.44
C LYS A 160 -1.92 -12.07 2.06
N VAL A 161 -2.90 -11.22 2.35
CA VAL A 161 -2.84 -9.76 2.11
C VAL A 161 -1.60 -9.14 2.75
N LEU A 162 -1.28 -9.49 3.99
CA LEU A 162 -0.11 -8.96 4.71
C LEU A 162 1.20 -9.43 4.09
N ASN A 163 1.29 -10.68 3.65
CA ASN A 163 2.46 -11.17 2.91
C ASN A 163 2.59 -10.45 1.55
N ASP A 164 1.48 -10.27 0.84
CA ASP A 164 1.43 -9.56 -0.44
C ASP A 164 1.86 -8.08 -0.30
N LEU A 165 1.47 -7.41 0.80
CA LEU A 165 1.94 -6.06 1.15
C LEU A 165 3.45 -6.01 1.38
N LYS A 166 4.01 -7.00 2.10
CA LYS A 166 5.47 -7.09 2.28
C LYS A 166 6.18 -7.27 0.93
N ASP A 167 5.64 -8.10 0.05
CA ASP A 167 6.23 -8.33 -1.27
C ASP A 167 6.15 -7.07 -2.13
N LEU A 168 5.06 -6.31 -2.04
CA LEU A 168 4.92 -5.02 -2.71
C LEU A 168 5.97 -4.00 -2.23
N ALA A 169 6.26 -3.98 -0.93
CA ALA A 169 7.30 -3.11 -0.35
C ALA A 169 8.68 -3.39 -0.95
N ASN A 170 9.03 -4.67 -1.08
CA ASN A 170 10.35 -5.11 -1.50
C ASN A 170 10.57 -5.03 -3.02
N ASN A 171 9.50 -4.88 -3.79
CA ASN A 171 9.52 -4.84 -5.25
C ASN A 171 8.95 -3.51 -5.77
N GLU A 172 7.67 -3.46 -6.14
CA GLU A 172 7.11 -2.34 -6.90
C GLU A 172 7.21 -0.97 -6.20
N ILE A 173 7.02 -0.91 -4.89
CA ILE A 173 7.16 0.34 -4.12
C ILE A 173 8.61 0.82 -4.17
N LYS A 174 9.56 -0.10 -3.95
CA LYS A 174 10.98 0.21 -4.00
C LYS A 174 11.38 0.70 -5.39
N ASP A 175 10.98 -0.02 -6.44
CA ASP A 175 11.29 0.34 -7.82
C ASP A 175 10.70 1.69 -8.22
N PHE A 176 9.49 2.00 -7.76
CA PHE A 176 8.87 3.31 -7.95
C PHE A 176 9.66 4.43 -7.25
N GLY A 177 10.05 4.22 -5.99
CA GLY A 177 10.87 5.18 -5.24
C GLY A 177 12.26 5.39 -5.85
N THR A 178 12.88 4.33 -6.39
CA THR A 178 14.16 4.42 -7.12
C THR A 178 14.00 5.29 -8.38
N ASN A 179 12.93 5.08 -9.14
CA ASN A 179 12.67 5.86 -10.35
C ASN A 179 12.36 7.33 -10.06
N LEU A 180 11.73 7.64 -8.92
CA LEU A 180 11.56 9.00 -8.44
C LEU A 180 12.87 9.63 -7.97
N SER A 181 13.71 8.90 -7.24
CA SER A 181 14.97 9.42 -6.68
C SER A 181 15.93 9.94 -7.76
N GLY A 182 15.96 9.28 -8.93
CA GLY A 182 16.81 9.68 -10.05
C GLY A 182 16.26 10.82 -10.90
N ASN A 183 14.93 10.97 -10.97
CA ASN A 183 14.29 11.76 -12.03
C ASN A 183 13.22 12.76 -11.54
N GLY A 184 12.78 12.68 -10.27
CA GLY A 184 11.56 13.33 -9.80
C GLY A 184 10.30 12.75 -10.46
N LEU A 185 9.13 13.27 -10.11
CA LEU A 185 7.86 12.87 -10.74
C LEU A 185 7.80 13.42 -12.18
N GLN A 186 7.56 12.54 -13.16
CA GLN A 186 7.46 12.88 -14.59
C GLN A 186 6.03 12.71 -15.15
N ASN A 187 5.11 12.16 -14.36
CA ASN A 187 3.70 12.07 -14.68
C ASN A 187 2.85 12.59 -13.51
N ASP A 188 2.35 13.82 -13.66
CA ASP A 188 1.55 14.50 -12.63
C ASP A 188 0.19 13.86 -12.37
N ASN A 189 -0.24 12.90 -13.22
CA ASN A 189 -1.50 12.19 -13.04
C ASN A 189 -1.39 10.95 -12.14
N ILE A 190 -0.18 10.59 -11.71
CA ILE A 190 0.02 9.47 -10.78
C ILE A 190 -0.47 9.88 -9.39
N ASP A 191 -1.29 9.02 -8.77
CA ASP A 191 -1.73 9.17 -7.38
C ASP A 191 -0.57 8.86 -6.41
N THR A 192 0.33 9.82 -6.26
CA THR A 192 1.49 9.70 -5.36
C THR A 192 1.07 9.62 -3.89
N ALA A 193 -0.08 10.18 -3.52
CA ALA A 193 -0.63 10.11 -2.17
C ALA A 193 -1.09 8.68 -1.83
N GLY A 194 -1.86 8.04 -2.70
CA GLY A 194 -2.27 6.64 -2.54
C GLY A 194 -1.07 5.67 -2.56
N ILE A 195 -0.08 5.92 -3.42
CA ILE A 195 1.17 5.14 -3.42
C ILE A 195 1.95 5.35 -2.12
N ALA A 196 2.03 6.57 -1.57
CA ALA A 196 2.70 6.82 -0.30
C ALA A 196 2.04 6.12 0.89
N GLN A 197 0.70 6.09 0.94
CA GLN A 197 -0.06 5.33 1.93
C GLN A 197 0.26 3.83 1.85
N THR A 198 0.21 3.31 0.62
CA THR A 198 0.56 1.92 0.33
C THR A 198 1.99 1.61 0.78
N ALA A 199 2.94 2.47 0.42
CA ALA A 199 4.35 2.33 0.73
C ALA A 199 4.62 2.22 2.23
N VAL A 200 3.92 2.99 3.05
CA VAL A 200 4.07 2.93 4.51
C VAL A 200 3.54 1.63 5.09
N LEU A 201 2.31 1.26 4.74
CA LEU A 201 1.72 0.03 5.26
C LEU A 201 2.58 -1.18 4.87
N ALA A 202 2.95 -1.25 3.59
CA ALA A 202 3.81 -2.28 3.04
C ALA A 202 5.19 -2.31 3.71
N THR A 203 5.85 -1.16 3.89
CA THR A 203 7.16 -1.07 4.55
C THR A 203 7.08 -1.50 6.00
N ILE A 204 6.04 -1.12 6.72
CA ILE A 204 5.88 -1.56 8.10
C ILE A 204 5.77 -3.08 8.13
N VAL A 205 4.89 -3.69 7.33
CA VAL A 205 4.75 -5.15 7.31
C VAL A 205 6.06 -5.82 6.91
N ALA A 206 6.79 -5.27 5.94
CA ALA A 206 8.09 -5.76 5.50
C ALA A 206 9.20 -5.63 6.56
N THR A 207 9.10 -4.64 7.43
CA THR A 207 10.03 -4.39 8.53
C THR A 207 9.88 -5.41 9.65
N LEU A 208 8.68 -5.94 9.83
CA LEU A 208 8.39 -6.90 10.87
C LEU A 208 8.92 -8.29 10.50
N ALA A 209 9.36 -9.03 11.51
CA ALA A 209 9.81 -10.41 11.35
C ALA A 209 9.03 -11.33 12.29
N PRO A 210 8.62 -12.53 11.84
CA PRO A 210 7.97 -13.49 12.72
C PRO A 210 8.97 -13.93 13.81
N ALA A 211 8.48 -14.11 15.03
CA ALA A 211 9.28 -14.62 16.14
C ALA A 211 9.61 -16.11 15.95
N ASP A 212 8.68 -16.86 15.36
CA ASP A 212 8.92 -18.20 14.84
C ASP A 212 9.30 -18.11 13.35
N PRO A 213 10.53 -18.48 12.95
CA PRO A 213 10.95 -18.40 11.55
C PRO A 213 10.25 -19.42 10.63
N SER A 214 9.45 -20.35 11.17
CA SER A 214 8.69 -21.32 10.38
C SER A 214 7.34 -20.81 9.85
N VAL A 215 6.87 -19.66 10.35
CA VAL A 215 5.63 -19.02 9.88
C VAL A 215 5.95 -17.77 9.06
N SER A 216 5.05 -17.41 8.16
CA SER A 216 5.12 -16.14 7.43
C SER A 216 4.83 -14.94 8.33
N ILE A 217 5.21 -13.74 7.90
CA ILE A 217 4.91 -12.54 8.69
C ILE A 217 3.40 -12.28 8.76
N GLY A 218 2.66 -12.60 7.69
CA GLY A 218 1.20 -12.51 7.67
C GLY A 218 0.56 -13.42 8.71
N GLU A 219 0.97 -14.69 8.77
CA GLU A 219 0.45 -15.64 9.78
C GLU A 219 0.80 -15.19 11.20
N ALA A 220 2.02 -14.68 11.42
CA ALA A 220 2.44 -14.17 12.72
C ALA A 220 1.65 -12.92 13.15
N LEU A 221 1.35 -12.01 12.22
CA LEU A 221 0.55 -10.82 12.48
C LEU A 221 -0.89 -11.16 12.80
N VAL A 222 -1.51 -12.06 12.02
CA VAL A 222 -2.88 -12.53 12.30
C VAL A 222 -2.95 -13.22 13.66
N ALA A 223 -1.98 -14.08 13.99
CA ALA A 223 -1.90 -14.70 15.31
C ALA A 223 -1.74 -13.66 16.44
N ALA A 224 -0.97 -12.59 16.21
CA ALA A 224 -0.81 -11.50 17.15
C ALA A 224 -2.10 -10.67 17.33
N MET A 225 -2.89 -10.52 16.26
CA MET A 225 -4.17 -9.79 16.26
C MET A 225 -5.28 -10.58 16.98
N ASN A 226 -5.21 -11.91 16.93
CA ASN A 226 -6.15 -12.80 17.62
C ASN A 226 -5.81 -13.05 19.10
N ASP A 227 -4.71 -12.48 19.60
CA ASP A 227 -4.28 -12.57 21.00
C ASP A 227 -4.26 -11.18 21.67
N SER A 228 -3.98 -11.14 22.97
CA SER A 228 -3.81 -9.89 23.72
C SER A 228 -2.56 -9.14 23.23
N PRO A 229 -2.60 -7.83 22.93
CA PRO A 229 -1.44 -7.06 22.46
C PRO A 229 -0.19 -7.09 23.36
N GLU A 230 -0.32 -7.42 24.64
CA GLU A 230 0.84 -7.70 25.50
C GLU A 230 1.69 -8.90 25.02
N ASN A 231 1.07 -9.82 24.29
CA ASN A 231 1.69 -11.00 23.67
C ASN A 231 2.16 -10.74 22.23
N PHE A 232 1.99 -9.54 21.67
CA PHE A 232 2.41 -9.23 20.29
C PHE A 232 3.88 -9.63 20.01
N GLY A 233 4.75 -9.42 21.00
CA GLY A 233 6.17 -9.79 20.93
C GLY A 233 6.48 -11.29 20.90
N THR A 234 5.51 -12.14 21.22
CA THR A 234 5.58 -13.61 21.13
C THR A 234 5.45 -14.09 19.69
N TYR A 235 4.76 -13.31 18.85
CA TYR A 235 4.49 -13.65 17.45
C TYR A 235 5.35 -12.84 16.48
N VAL A 236 5.55 -11.55 16.79
CA VAL A 236 6.20 -10.60 15.87
C VAL A 236 7.32 -9.87 16.59
N THR A 237 8.45 -9.80 15.91
CA THR A 237 9.61 -9.02 16.32
C THR A 237 9.80 -7.84 15.40
N VAL A 238 10.28 -6.74 15.98
CA VAL A 238 10.74 -5.57 15.22
C VAL A 238 12.26 -5.57 15.31
N PRO A 239 12.99 -5.81 14.21
CA PRO A 239 14.44 -5.69 14.15
C PRO A 239 14.92 -4.34 14.71
N LEU A 240 16.15 -4.31 15.23
CA LEU A 240 16.77 -3.05 15.64
C LEU A 240 16.93 -2.15 14.41
N GLY A 241 16.48 -0.91 14.51
CA GLY A 241 16.46 0.05 13.40
C GLY A 241 15.45 -0.26 12.29
N GLY A 242 14.60 -1.28 12.46
CA GLY A 242 13.67 -1.68 11.40
C GLY A 242 12.74 -0.54 10.96
N LEU A 243 12.15 0.17 11.93
CA LEU A 243 11.24 1.29 11.64
C LEU A 243 11.97 2.57 11.23
N ASP A 244 13.30 2.62 11.41
CA ASP A 244 14.10 3.76 10.97
C ASP A 244 14.11 3.81 9.43
N SER A 245 13.83 2.69 8.74
CA SER A 245 13.68 2.63 7.28
C SER A 245 12.61 3.61 6.76
N LEU A 246 11.55 3.87 7.53
CA LEU A 246 10.48 4.80 7.12
C LEU A 246 10.97 6.25 6.92
N THR A 247 12.13 6.61 7.45
CA THR A 247 12.71 7.95 7.29
C THR A 247 14.11 7.95 6.70
N THR A 248 14.78 6.81 6.70
CA THR A 248 16.17 6.66 6.22
C THR A 248 16.26 5.98 4.86
N ASP A 249 15.21 5.30 4.41
CA ASP A 249 15.13 4.73 3.08
C ASP A 249 14.94 5.84 2.03
N ALA A 250 15.86 5.91 1.08
CA ALA A 250 15.87 6.96 0.06
C ALA A 250 14.70 6.82 -0.92
N ASP A 251 14.28 5.58 -1.24
CA ASP A 251 13.19 5.30 -2.15
C ASP A 251 11.87 5.75 -1.53
N LEU A 252 11.63 5.42 -0.26
CA LEU A 252 10.46 5.90 0.49
C LEU A 252 10.47 7.42 0.66
N THR A 253 11.63 8.00 0.94
CA THR A 253 11.77 9.46 1.03
C THR A 253 11.39 10.14 -0.28
N ALA A 254 11.77 9.57 -1.43
CA ALA A 254 11.38 10.10 -2.73
C ALA A 254 9.87 10.02 -2.98
N ILE A 255 9.22 8.92 -2.56
CA ILE A 255 7.76 8.77 -2.64
C ILE A 255 7.06 9.82 -1.78
N PHE A 256 7.49 10.00 -0.53
CA PHE A 256 6.90 11.01 0.35
C PHE A 256 7.11 12.43 -0.18
N ASN A 257 8.28 12.72 -0.75
CA ASN A 257 8.53 14.00 -1.40
C ASN A 257 7.59 14.24 -2.58
N ALA A 258 7.37 13.23 -3.42
CA ALA A 258 6.44 13.30 -4.54
C ALA A 258 4.97 13.43 -4.10
N ALA A 259 4.63 12.95 -2.90
CA ALA A 259 3.32 13.09 -2.28
C ALA A 259 3.15 14.39 -1.46
N GLY A 260 4.19 15.25 -1.36
CA GLY A 260 4.16 16.46 -0.53
C GLY A 260 4.19 16.19 0.98
N LEU A 261 4.60 15.00 1.41
CA LEU A 261 4.61 14.55 2.80
C LEU A 261 5.94 14.84 3.53
N ASN A 262 6.66 15.90 3.14
CA ASN A 262 7.98 16.23 3.71
C ASN A 262 7.89 16.55 5.22
N GLU A 263 6.77 17.16 5.64
CA GLU A 263 6.53 17.48 7.04
C GLU A 263 6.36 16.21 7.89
N LEU A 264 5.76 15.16 7.30
CA LEU A 264 5.65 13.84 7.91
C LEU A 264 7.05 13.23 8.11
N ILE A 265 7.91 13.21 7.08
CA ILE A 265 9.29 12.72 7.19
C ILE A 265 10.03 13.42 8.33
N THR A 266 9.87 14.75 8.42
CA THR A 266 10.51 15.57 9.45
C THR A 266 10.04 15.18 10.86
N LYS A 267 8.73 14.97 11.04
CA LYS A 267 8.14 14.55 12.32
C LYS A 267 8.52 13.12 12.71
N LEU A 268 8.66 12.22 11.74
CA LEU A 268 9.08 10.84 11.99
C LEU A 268 10.57 10.72 12.32
N SER A 269 11.38 11.69 11.90
CA SER A 269 12.84 11.71 12.12
C SER A 269 13.27 12.40 13.42
N SER A 270 12.33 13.07 14.11
CA SER A 270 12.57 13.85 15.34
C SER A 270 12.17 13.12 16.61
#